data_AF-A0A6L7Z5T2-F1
#
_entry.id   AF-A0A6L7Z5T2-F1
#
_cell.length_a   1.000
_cell.length_b   1.000
_cell.length_c   1.000
_cell.angle_alpha   90.00
_cell.angle_beta   90.00
_cell.angle_gamma   90.00
#
_symmetry.space_group_name_H-M   'P 1'
#
loop_
_entity.id
_entity.type
_entity.pdbx_description
1 polymer ?
#
loop_
_entity_poly.entity_id
_entity_poly.type
_entity_poly.pdbx_seq_one_letter_code
_entity_poly.pdbx_strand_id
1 'polypeptide(L)' 'WAQGTKGALCRCGASSTKPFCDGTHKDTGFQAT' A
#
# COMPACT_ATOMS: atom_id res chain seq x y z
N TRP A 1 13.92 6.80 -20.30
CA TRP A 1 12.49 6.61 -19.94
C TRP A 1 12.28 7.13 -18.54
N ALA A 2 11.39 8.10 -18.35
CA ALA A 2 11.14 8.67 -17.03
C ALA A 2 10.61 7.56 -16.12
N GLN A 3 11.44 7.13 -15.18
CA GLN A 3 11.10 6.10 -14.22
C GLN A 3 10.10 6.72 -13.23
N GLY A 4 8.80 6.59 -13.52
CA GLY A 4 7.75 6.98 -12.60
C GLY A 4 8.01 6.35 -11.24
N THR A 5 7.93 7.14 -10.18
CA THR A 5 8.10 6.69 -8.80
C THR A 5 7.09 5.58 -8.52
N LYS A 6 7.56 4.33 -8.53
CA LYS A 6 6.80 3.16 -8.09
C LYS A 6 6.31 3.39 -6.65
N GLY A 7 5.06 3.83 -6.54
CA GLY A 7 4.31 3.95 -5.28
C GLY A 7 3.39 2.74 -5.17
N ALA A 8 3.35 2.11 -4.00
CA ALA A 8 2.39 1.05 -3.74
C ALA A 8 1.07 1.68 -3.32
N LEU A 9 -0.03 1.24 -3.93
CA LEU A 9 -1.38 1.64 -3.51
C LEU A 9 -1.84 0.76 -2.34
N CYS A 10 -2.54 1.36 -1.38
CA CYS A 10 -3.19 0.62 -0.31
C CYS A 10 -4.38 -0.16 -0.87
N ARG A 11 -4.34 -1.48 -0.68
CA ARG A 11 -5.47 -2.38 -0.95
C ARG A 11 -6.05 -3.03 0.30
N CYS A 12 -5.39 -2.90 1.45
CA CYS A 12 -5.85 -3.47 2.72
C CYS A 12 -6.89 -2.62 3.45
N GLY A 13 -7.10 -1.37 3.03
CA GLY A 13 -8.03 -0.43 3.68
C GLY A 13 -7.54 0.19 4.99
N ALA A 14 -6.55 -0.41 5.64
CA ALA A 14 -6.03 0.01 6.95
C ALA A 14 -4.99 1.16 6.90
N SER A 15 -4.58 1.58 5.71
CA SER A 15 -3.55 2.62 5.59
C SER A 15 -4.04 3.99 6.09
N SER A 16 -3.15 4.71 6.76
CA SER A 16 -3.36 6.10 7.18
C SER A 16 -3.03 7.10 6.06
N THR A 17 -2.28 6.70 5.03
CA THR A 17 -1.83 7.55 3.92
C THR A 17 -2.51 7.22 2.58
N LYS A 18 -3.79 6.86 2.64
CA LYS A 18 -4.62 6.55 1.46
C LYS A 18 -4.47 7.64 0.37
N PRO A 19 -4.33 7.27 -0.92
CA PRO A 19 -4.47 5.92 -1.49
C PRO A 19 -3.18 5.09 -1.45
N PHE A 20 -2.10 5.55 -0.81
CA PHE A 20 -0.81 4.88 -0.79
C PHE A 20 -0.69 3.87 0.35
N CYS A 21 0.23 2.91 0.20
CA CYS A 21 0.55 1.93 1.21
C CYS A 21 1.64 2.49 2.16
N ASP A 22 1.35 2.49 3.45
CA ASP A 22 2.24 2.84 4.56
C ASP A 22 2.77 1.61 5.33
N GLY A 23 2.42 0.40 4.89
CA GLY A 23 2.90 -0.85 5.50
C GLY A 23 1.96 -1.48 6.53
N THR A 24 0.90 -0.79 6.95
CA THR A 24 -0.08 -1.29 7.94
C THR A 24 -0.78 -2.59 7.52
N HIS A 25 -0.74 -2.94 6.22
CA HIS A 25 -1.23 -4.23 5.73
C HIS A 25 -0.57 -5.43 6.42
N LYS A 26 0.67 -5.29 6.90
CA LYS A 26 1.39 -6.33 7.64
C LYS A 26 0.77 -6.54 9.03
N ASP A 27 0.46 -5.46 9.73
CA ASP A 27 -0.10 -5.48 11.08
C ASP A 27 -1.55 -5.98 11.08
N THR A 28 -2.31 -5.70 10.01
CA THR A 28 -3.69 -6.19 9.87
C THR A 28 -3.78 -7.61 9.34
N GLY A 29 -2.66 -8.29 9.07
CA GLY A 29 -2.66 -9.64 8.50
C GLY A 29 -3.30 -9.72 7.10
N PHE A 30 -3.26 -8.64 6.33
CA PHE A 30 -3.88 -8.62 5.00
C PHE A 30 -3.09 -9.49 4.02
N GLN A 31 -3.70 -10.58 3.57
CA GLN A 31 -3.17 -11.43 2.49
C GLN A 31 -3.77 -10.97 1.16
N ALA A 32 -2.91 -10.44 0.28
CA ALA A 32 -3.26 -10.25 -1.12
C ALA A 32 -3.21 -11.61 -1.82
N THR A 33 -4.37 -12.15 -2.19
CA THR A 33 -4.49 -13.27 -3.13
C THR A 33 -4.48 -12.75 -4.57
#